data_AF-A0A2U1N1C7-F1
#
_entry.id   AF-A0A2U1N1C7-F1
#
_cell.length_a   1.000
_cell.length_b   1.000
_cell.length_c   1.000
_cell.angle_alpha   90.00
_cell.angle_beta   90.00
_cell.angle_gamma   90.00
#
_symmetry.space_group_name_H-M   'P 1'
#
loop_
_entity.id
_entity.type
_entity.pdbx_description
1 polymer ?
#
loop_
_entity_poly.entity_id
_entity_poly.type
_entity_poly.pdbx_seq_one_letter_code
_entity_poly.pdbx_strand_id
1 'polypeptide(L)'
;MVTFGMNLDTLIITNLYLPFIPNFSPKLIICASITSSMANNNETPHLTELKNVSGCQELHKAFKFLYGHEHVEDEAFIRFLAQKRDELQSTIEQKTARLAELWDLNHDDEESAGDVYDCEHKVLVRLRGRLEVIRALLFELRQGLTEKEENISILDVYG
;
A
#
# COMPACT_ATOMS: atom_id res chain seq x y z
N MET A 1 -41.04 -13.53 -9.92
CA MET A 1 -40.53 -13.95 -8.60
C MET A 1 -39.24 -14.72 -8.82
N VAL A 2 -38.10 -14.02 -8.82
CA VAL A 2 -36.76 -14.61 -8.81
C VAL A 2 -35.94 -13.77 -7.84
N THR A 3 -35.66 -14.35 -6.69
CA THR A 3 -34.76 -13.83 -5.65
C THR A 3 -33.32 -13.96 -6.13
N PHE A 4 -32.61 -12.85 -6.29
CA PHE A 4 -31.15 -12.87 -6.34
C PHE A 4 -30.62 -12.63 -4.93
N GLY A 5 -30.12 -13.70 -4.31
CA GLY A 5 -29.32 -13.62 -3.09
C GLY A 5 -27.98 -12.98 -3.42
N MET A 6 -27.73 -11.80 -2.88
CA MET A 6 -26.40 -11.21 -2.89
C MET A 6 -25.58 -11.85 -1.76
N ASN A 7 -24.43 -12.38 -2.12
CA ASN A 7 -23.47 -12.95 -1.18
C ASN A 7 -22.82 -11.81 -0.37
N LEU A 8 -22.74 -11.97 0.95
CA LEU A 8 -22.30 -10.94 1.91
C LEU A 8 -20.78 -10.67 1.84
N ASP A 9 -20.04 -11.52 1.13
CA ASP A 9 -18.57 -11.51 1.11
C ASP A 9 -17.97 -10.46 0.14
N THR A 10 -18.78 -9.79 -0.68
CA THR A 10 -18.31 -8.76 -1.63
C THR A 10 -18.38 -7.33 -1.07
N LEU A 11 -18.90 -7.15 0.16
CA LEU A 11 -19.23 -5.83 0.72
C LEU A 11 -18.25 -5.32 1.79
N ILE A 12 -17.03 -5.88 1.88
CA ILE A 12 -16.07 -5.48 2.93
C ILE A 12 -14.88 -4.65 2.39
N ILE A 13 -14.64 -4.57 1.09
CA ILE A 13 -13.42 -3.89 0.57
C ILE A 13 -13.65 -2.40 0.22
N THR A 14 -14.88 -1.90 0.21
CA THR A 14 -15.17 -0.51 -0.21
C THR A 14 -15.29 0.52 0.92
N ASN A 15 -15.02 0.18 2.18
CA ASN A 15 -15.28 1.10 3.31
C ASN A 15 -14.13 1.26 4.31
N LEU A 16 -12.91 1.48 3.82
CA LEU A 16 -11.87 2.15 4.60
C LEU A 16 -11.31 3.34 3.79
N TYR A 17 -11.84 4.51 4.15
CA TYR A 17 -11.37 5.84 3.81
C TYR A 17 -9.83 5.94 3.81
N LEU A 18 -9.24 6.15 2.63
CA LEU A 18 -7.99 6.89 2.46
C LEU A 18 -8.35 8.17 1.69
N PRO A 19 -8.31 9.36 2.31
CA PRO A 19 -8.53 10.59 1.59
C PRO A 19 -7.27 10.90 0.76
N PHE A 20 -7.48 11.19 -0.51
CA PHE A 20 -6.61 12.02 -1.36
C PHE A 20 -5.21 11.46 -1.68
N ILE A 21 -5.13 10.69 -2.77
CA ILE A 21 -3.91 10.59 -3.59
C ILE A 21 -4.13 11.48 -4.83
N PRO A 22 -3.55 12.68 -4.92
CA PRO A 22 -3.52 13.40 -6.18
C PRO A 22 -2.33 12.89 -7.01
N ASN A 23 -2.60 12.41 -8.22
CA ASN A 23 -1.65 11.88 -9.23
C ASN A 23 -1.40 10.36 -9.24
N PHE A 24 -2.45 9.55 -9.19
CA PHE A 24 -2.43 8.33 -10.01
C PHE A 24 -2.61 8.74 -11.47
N SER A 25 -1.68 8.37 -12.35
CA SER A 25 -1.90 8.52 -13.79
C SER A 25 -3.13 7.67 -14.17
N PRO A 26 -4.13 8.22 -14.89
CA PRO A 26 -5.39 7.52 -15.17
C PRO A 26 -5.25 6.35 -16.16
N LYS A 27 -4.05 5.87 -16.48
CA LYS A 27 -3.84 4.78 -17.45
C LYS A 27 -3.89 3.38 -16.86
N LEU A 28 -3.97 3.23 -15.54
CA LEU A 28 -4.16 1.94 -14.88
C LEU A 28 -5.53 1.83 -14.17
N ILE A 29 -6.54 2.58 -14.64
CA ILE A 29 -7.94 2.16 -14.52
C ILE A 29 -8.26 1.28 -15.73
N ILE A 30 -7.52 0.17 -15.88
CA ILE A 30 -7.85 -0.89 -16.84
C ILE A 30 -7.85 -2.21 -16.07
N CYS A 31 -8.61 -2.24 -14.97
CA CYS A 31 -8.94 -3.49 -14.28
C CYS A 31 -10.44 -3.58 -13.95
N ALA A 32 -11.27 -2.62 -14.41
CA ALA A 32 -12.69 -2.57 -14.03
C ALA A 32 -13.63 -2.04 -15.14
N SER A 33 -13.35 -2.31 -16.41
CA SER A 33 -14.31 -1.98 -17.49
C SER A 33 -14.47 -3.15 -18.45
N ILE A 34 -15.29 -4.11 -18.01
CA ILE A 34 -15.91 -5.09 -18.91
C ILE A 34 -17.04 -4.37 -19.63
N THR A 35 -16.92 -4.23 -20.96
CA THR A 35 -18.07 -4.40 -21.85
C THR A 35 -17.59 -4.86 -23.22
N SER A 36 -17.81 -6.15 -23.48
CA SER A 36 -18.19 -6.76 -24.77
C SER A 36 -17.55 -6.21 -26.04
N SER A 37 -16.63 -6.98 -26.65
CA SER A 37 -16.59 -7.10 -28.11
C SER A 37 -15.70 -8.26 -28.59
N MET A 38 -16.41 -9.29 -29.07
CA MET A 38 -16.03 -10.24 -30.12
C MET A 38 -15.06 -11.37 -29.80
N ALA A 39 -15.61 -12.57 -30.02
CA ALA A 39 -14.96 -13.86 -30.00
C ALA A 39 -13.66 -13.87 -30.82
N ASN A 40 -12.56 -14.09 -30.13
CA ASN A 40 -11.48 -14.91 -30.64
C ASN A 40 -11.23 -16.00 -29.60
N ASN A 41 -11.07 -17.24 -30.06
CA ASN A 41 -10.76 -18.42 -29.25
C ASN A 41 -9.36 -18.32 -28.63
N ASN A 42 -9.07 -17.26 -27.88
CA ASN A 42 -7.87 -17.18 -27.06
C ASN A 42 -8.24 -17.65 -25.66
N GLU A 43 -7.84 -18.89 -25.36
CA GLU A 43 -7.91 -19.46 -24.01
C GLU A 43 -7.08 -18.66 -22.97
N THR A 44 -6.37 -17.61 -23.38
CA THR A 44 -5.50 -16.76 -22.53
C THR A 44 -5.65 -15.25 -22.79
N PRO A 45 -6.78 -14.62 -22.42
CA PRO A 45 -7.03 -13.20 -22.68
C PRO A 45 -5.99 -12.27 -22.01
N HIS A 46 -5.61 -12.54 -20.76
CA HIS A 46 -4.62 -11.73 -20.04
C HIS A 46 -3.22 -11.77 -20.66
N LEU A 47 -2.79 -12.93 -21.18
CA LEU A 47 -1.49 -13.03 -21.87
C LEU A 47 -1.52 -12.31 -23.22
N THR A 48 -2.68 -12.34 -23.90
CA THR A 48 -2.87 -11.62 -25.16
C THR A 48 -2.76 -10.12 -24.94
N GLU A 49 -3.44 -9.61 -23.90
CA GLU A 49 -3.37 -8.21 -23.49
C GLU A 49 -1.93 -7.82 -23.11
N LEU A 50 -1.25 -8.63 -22.30
CA LEU A 50 0.14 -8.36 -21.91
C LEU A 50 1.07 -8.28 -23.12
N LYS A 51 0.93 -9.18 -24.11
CA LYS A 51 1.69 -9.11 -25.37
C LYS A 51 1.37 -7.84 -26.17
N ASN A 52 0.11 -7.42 -26.18
CA ASN A 52 -0.32 -6.21 -26.88
C ASN A 52 0.24 -4.95 -26.21
N VAL A 53 0.15 -4.84 -24.88
CA VAL A 53 0.64 -3.68 -24.11
C VAL A 53 2.16 -3.60 -24.14
N SER A 54 2.85 -4.74 -24.00
CA SER A 54 4.32 -4.79 -24.09
C SER A 54 4.85 -4.64 -25.52
N GLY A 55 4.00 -4.79 -26.54
CA GLY A 55 4.40 -4.84 -27.95
C GLY A 55 5.26 -6.06 -28.31
N CYS A 56 5.34 -7.08 -27.43
CA CYS A 56 6.18 -8.24 -27.62
C CYS A 56 5.38 -9.55 -27.66
N GLN A 57 5.62 -10.40 -28.66
CA GLN A 57 4.97 -11.70 -28.77
C GLN A 57 5.63 -12.79 -27.91
N GLU A 58 6.89 -12.59 -27.54
CA GLU A 58 7.67 -13.48 -26.67
C GLU A 58 7.28 -13.25 -25.21
N LEU A 59 6.80 -14.29 -24.54
CA LEU A 59 6.25 -14.19 -23.18
C LEU A 59 7.27 -13.67 -22.16
N HIS A 60 8.53 -14.12 -22.22
CA HIS A 60 9.56 -13.69 -21.27
C HIS A 60 9.83 -12.18 -21.37
N LYS A 61 9.89 -11.62 -22.59
CA LYS A 61 10.01 -10.17 -22.83
C LYS A 61 8.76 -9.40 -22.39
N ALA A 62 7.57 -9.97 -22.62
CA ALA A 62 6.32 -9.37 -22.18
C ALA A 62 6.21 -9.29 -20.65
N PHE A 63 6.62 -10.34 -19.92
CA PHE A 63 6.68 -10.33 -18.46
C PHE A 63 7.83 -9.47 -17.91
N LYS A 64 8.97 -9.39 -18.60
CA LYS A 64 10.04 -8.45 -18.25
C LYS A 64 9.54 -7.01 -18.29
N PHE A 65 8.77 -6.66 -19.32
CA PHE A 65 8.10 -5.36 -19.41
C PHE A 65 7.16 -5.11 -18.23
N LEU A 66 6.33 -6.09 -17.87
CA LEU A 66 5.42 -6.00 -16.72
C LEU A 66 6.19 -5.76 -15.41
N TYR A 67 7.18 -6.60 -15.10
CA TYR A 67 7.98 -6.43 -13.88
C TYR A 67 8.73 -5.09 -13.84
N GLY A 68 9.22 -4.60 -14.99
CA GLY A 68 9.81 -3.27 -15.06
C GLY A 68 8.83 -2.15 -14.69
N HIS A 69 7.56 -2.26 -15.10
CA HIS A 69 6.53 -1.30 -14.73
C HIS A 69 6.19 -1.38 -13.24
N GLU A 70 5.92 -2.59 -12.74
CA GLU A 70 5.59 -2.79 -11.32
C GLU A 70 6.75 -2.39 -10.40
N HIS A 71 8.01 -2.58 -10.80
CA HIS A 71 9.19 -2.14 -10.03
C HIS A 71 9.17 -0.63 -9.79
N VAL A 72 8.86 0.17 -10.83
CA VAL A 72 8.74 1.62 -10.72
C VAL A 72 7.59 2.03 -9.80
N GLU A 73 6.46 1.32 -9.87
CA GLU A 73 5.30 1.54 -8.99
C GLU A 73 5.64 1.21 -7.53
N ASP A 74 6.29 0.09 -7.28
CA ASP A 74 6.72 -0.34 -5.95
C ASP A 74 7.72 0.65 -5.35
N GLU A 75 8.71 1.14 -6.13
CA GLU A 75 9.62 2.17 -5.68
C GLU A 75 8.90 3.46 -5.24
N ALA A 76 7.93 3.90 -6.05
CA ALA A 76 7.15 5.10 -5.74
C ALA A 76 6.35 4.91 -4.45
N PHE A 77 5.75 3.73 -4.27
CA PHE A 77 5.01 3.39 -3.07
C PHE A 77 5.90 3.29 -1.82
N ILE A 78 7.08 2.68 -1.94
CA ILE A 78 8.10 2.61 -0.87
C ILE A 78 8.52 4.02 -0.44
N ARG A 79 8.79 4.93 -1.38
CA ARG A 79 9.14 6.33 -1.07
C ARG A 79 8.01 7.03 -0.31
N PHE A 80 6.77 6.87 -0.76
CA PHE A 80 5.60 7.42 -0.09
C PHE A 80 5.44 6.88 1.35
N LEU A 81 5.52 5.57 1.53
CA LEU A 81 5.42 4.95 2.86
C LEU A 81 6.57 5.37 3.78
N ALA A 82 7.79 5.51 3.25
CA ALA A 82 8.94 6.00 4.01
C ALA A 82 8.71 7.42 4.53
N GLN A 83 8.13 8.30 3.71
CA GLN A 83 7.75 9.64 4.15
C GLN A 83 6.69 9.56 5.28
N LYS A 84 5.66 8.72 5.14
CA LYS A 84 4.62 8.55 6.17
C LYS A 84 5.15 7.97 7.48
N ARG A 85 6.14 7.07 7.41
CA ARG A 85 6.87 6.61 8.60
C ARG A 85 7.54 7.78 9.31
N ASP A 86 8.23 8.67 8.58
CA ASP A 86 9.00 9.76 9.17
C ASP A 86 8.09 10.84 9.78
N GLU A 87 6.99 11.17 9.12
CA GLU A 87 5.93 12.05 9.66
C GLU A 87 5.35 11.49 10.98
N LEU A 88 5.07 10.18 11.01
CA LEU A 88 4.54 9.52 12.20
C LEU A 88 5.57 9.43 13.32
N GLN A 89 6.83 9.16 13.00
CA GLN A 89 7.94 9.14 13.94
C GLN A 89 8.10 10.51 14.63
N SER A 90 8.09 11.60 13.87
CA SER A 90 8.15 12.97 14.43
C SER A 90 6.95 13.27 15.34
N THR A 91 5.75 12.83 14.95
CA THR A 91 4.55 12.97 15.78
C THR A 91 4.70 12.23 17.12
N ILE A 92 5.25 11.00 17.09
CA ILE A 92 5.51 10.20 18.29
C ILE A 92 6.53 10.88 19.20
N GLU A 93 7.60 11.43 18.65
CA GLU A 93 8.63 12.15 19.41
C GLU A 93 8.06 13.38 20.12
N GLN A 94 7.32 14.23 19.40
CA GLN A 94 6.67 15.40 19.97
C GLN A 94 5.69 15.04 21.09
N LYS A 95 4.86 14.00 20.86
CA LYS A 95 3.89 13.55 21.87
C LYS A 95 4.56 12.90 23.07
N THR A 96 5.69 12.23 22.88
CA THR A 96 6.51 11.68 23.97
C THR A 96 7.08 12.80 24.84
N ALA A 97 7.58 13.89 24.23
CA ALA A 97 8.07 15.06 24.97
C ALA A 97 6.96 15.73 25.80
N ARG A 98 5.79 15.97 25.19
CA ARG A 98 4.62 16.54 25.91
C ARG A 98 4.14 15.67 27.06
N LEU A 99 4.19 14.34 26.90
CA LEU A 99 3.84 13.41 27.98
C LEU A 99 4.83 13.47 29.14
N ALA A 100 6.12 13.74 28.87
CA ALA A 100 7.10 13.96 29.94
C ALA A 100 6.78 15.26 30.71
N GLU A 101 6.45 16.35 30.00
CA GLU A 101 6.02 17.60 30.64
C GLU A 101 4.74 17.42 31.48
N LEU A 102 3.75 16.69 30.97
CA LEU A 102 2.53 16.35 31.73
C LEU A 102 2.80 15.49 32.96
N TRP A 103 3.74 14.57 32.85
CA TRP A 103 4.16 13.74 33.98
C TRP A 103 4.76 14.59 35.10
N ASP A 104 5.61 15.56 34.75
CA ASP A 104 6.21 16.48 35.71
C ASP A 104 5.14 17.38 36.37
N LEU A 105 4.20 17.94 35.60
CA LEU A 105 3.10 18.76 36.13
C LEU A 105 2.15 17.98 37.06
N ASN A 106 1.94 16.68 36.82
CA ASN A 106 1.14 15.85 37.70
C ASN A 106 1.75 15.69 39.11
N HIS A 107 3.06 15.96 39.27
CA HIS A 107 3.71 16.00 40.59
C HIS A 107 3.50 17.34 41.32
N ASP A 108 3.03 18.39 40.61
CA ASP A 108 2.80 19.73 41.14
C ASP A 108 1.30 20.00 41.49
N ASP A 109 0.52 18.93 41.71
CA ASP A 109 -0.88 18.94 42.19
C ASP A 109 -1.92 19.63 41.27
N GLU A 110 -1.69 19.66 39.94
CA GLU A 110 -2.72 20.12 39.00
C GLU A 110 -3.81 19.04 38.82
N GLU A 111 -5.04 19.34 39.26
CA GLU A 111 -6.18 18.41 39.52
C GLU A 111 -6.74 17.66 38.28
N SER A 112 -6.01 17.59 37.17
CA SER A 112 -6.39 16.79 35.98
C SER A 112 -5.22 16.25 35.16
N ALA A 113 -3.97 16.54 35.55
CA ALA A 113 -2.79 16.16 34.78
C ALA A 113 -2.65 14.64 34.62
N GLY A 114 -2.99 13.86 35.65
CA GLY A 114 -2.99 12.39 35.60
C GLY A 114 -3.98 11.80 34.58
N ASP A 115 -5.22 12.29 34.55
CA ASP A 115 -6.23 11.80 33.60
C ASP A 115 -5.87 12.14 32.15
N VAL A 116 -5.32 13.34 31.93
CA VAL A 116 -4.81 13.77 30.63
C VAL A 116 -3.61 12.91 30.21
N TYR A 117 -2.69 12.63 31.13
CA TYR A 117 -1.54 11.75 30.89
C TYR A 117 -1.99 10.36 30.43
N ASP A 118 -2.93 9.73 31.13
CA ASP A 118 -3.42 8.39 30.79
C ASP A 118 -4.10 8.34 29.42
N CYS A 119 -4.90 9.36 29.09
CA CYS A 119 -5.51 9.50 27.77
C CYS A 119 -4.45 9.62 26.68
N GLU A 120 -3.49 10.53 26.88
CA GLU A 120 -2.45 10.83 25.91
C GLU A 120 -1.48 9.66 25.72
N HIS A 121 -1.19 8.91 26.78
CA HIS A 121 -0.36 7.71 26.77
C HIS A 121 -1.00 6.60 25.94
N LYS A 122 -2.30 6.35 26.11
CA LYS A 122 -3.05 5.36 25.30
C LYS A 122 -2.98 5.67 23.81
N VAL A 123 -3.09 6.95 23.44
CA VAL A 123 -2.95 7.39 22.04
C VAL A 123 -1.51 7.14 21.54
N LEU A 124 -0.50 7.49 22.34
CA LEU A 124 0.91 7.28 21.98
C LEU A 124 1.24 5.80 21.73
N VAL A 125 0.73 4.89 22.56
CA VAL A 125 0.88 3.44 22.37
C VAL A 125 0.31 3.00 21.02
N ARG A 126 -0.87 3.50 20.63
CA ARG A 126 -1.47 3.20 19.32
C ARG A 126 -0.66 3.75 18.15
N LEU A 127 -0.09 4.95 18.28
CA LEU A 127 0.79 5.52 17.26
C LEU A 127 2.06 4.69 17.07
N ARG A 128 2.70 4.27 18.16
CA ARG A 128 3.87 3.36 18.11
C ARG A 128 3.53 2.04 17.42
N GLY A 129 2.38 1.45 17.73
CA GLY A 129 1.91 0.24 17.04
C GLY A 129 1.75 0.43 15.52
N ARG A 130 1.18 1.55 15.08
CA ARG A 130 1.07 1.88 13.64
C ARG A 130 2.43 2.06 12.97
N LEU A 131 3.38 2.67 13.66
CA LEU A 131 4.74 2.86 13.16
C LEU A 131 5.44 1.51 12.91
N GLU A 132 5.28 0.54 13.81
CA GLU A 132 5.83 -0.80 13.62
C GLU A 132 5.22 -1.52 12.40
N VAL A 133 3.92 -1.35 12.17
CA VAL A 133 3.28 -1.89 10.95
C VAL A 133 3.87 -1.27 9.68
N ILE A 134 4.08 0.05 9.66
CA ILE A 134 4.69 0.73 8.50
C ILE A 134 6.14 0.25 8.29
N ARG A 135 6.91 0.07 9.37
CA ARG A 135 8.27 -0.46 9.30
C ARG A 135 8.32 -1.87 8.74
N ALA A 136 7.44 -2.75 9.21
CA ALA A 136 7.34 -4.11 8.72
C ALA A 136 6.94 -4.15 7.24
N LEU A 137 5.92 -3.38 6.84
CA LEU A 137 5.51 -3.32 5.44
C LEU A 137 6.62 -2.78 4.53
N LEU A 138 7.34 -1.73 4.95
CA LEU A 138 8.49 -1.21 4.20
C LEU A 138 9.61 -2.24 4.05
N PHE A 139 9.80 -3.11 5.04
CA PHE A 139 10.77 -4.19 4.97
C PHE A 139 10.36 -5.22 3.92
N GLU A 140 9.13 -5.73 3.98
CA GLU A 140 8.57 -6.68 3.01
C GLU A 140 8.62 -6.14 1.58
N LEU A 141 8.20 -4.88 1.37
CA LEU A 141 8.22 -4.26 0.05
C LEU A 141 9.62 -4.15 -0.53
N ARG A 142 10.63 -3.85 0.30
CA ARG A 142 12.03 -3.78 -0.15
C ARG A 142 12.59 -5.14 -0.52
N GLN A 143 12.25 -6.18 0.24
CA GLN A 143 12.62 -7.55 -0.12
C GLN A 143 11.97 -7.97 -1.44
N GLY A 144 10.67 -7.74 -1.59
CA GLY A 144 9.96 -8.01 -2.83
C GLY A 144 10.52 -7.23 -4.03
N LEU A 145 10.99 -6.00 -3.83
CA LEU A 145 11.67 -5.23 -4.88
C LEU A 145 13.00 -5.88 -5.31
N THR A 146 13.82 -6.32 -4.34
CA THR A 146 15.07 -7.05 -4.63
C THR A 146 14.79 -8.35 -5.38
N GLU A 147 13.81 -9.14 -4.93
CA GLU A 147 13.40 -10.38 -5.61
C GLU A 147 12.89 -10.09 -7.03
N LYS A 148 12.20 -8.97 -7.24
CA LYS A 148 11.75 -8.54 -8.57
C LYS A 148 12.92 -8.19 -9.49
N GLU A 149 13.97 -7.53 -8.98
CA GLU A 149 15.20 -7.27 -9.75
C GLU A 149 15.88 -8.57 -10.17
N GLU A 150 15.96 -9.56 -9.28
CA GLU A 150 16.46 -10.90 -9.61
C GLU A 150 15.61 -11.59 -10.68
N ASN A 151 14.28 -11.54 -10.56
CA ASN A 151 13.35 -12.09 -11.55
C ASN A 151 13.50 -11.43 -12.92
N ILE A 152 13.68 -10.10 -12.97
CA ILE A 152 13.97 -9.38 -14.21
C ILE A 152 15.27 -9.88 -14.84
N SER A 153 16.32 -10.10 -14.03
CA SER A 153 17.59 -10.64 -14.51
C SER A 153 17.44 -12.05 -15.10
N ILE A 154 16.62 -12.92 -14.51
CA ILE A 154 16.36 -14.26 -15.03
C ILE A 154 15.68 -14.19 -16.41
N LEU A 155 14.71 -13.29 -16.57
CA LEU A 155 14.02 -13.09 -17.84
C LEU A 155 14.92 -12.48 -18.92
N ASP A 156 16.03 -11.85 -18.54
CA ASP A 156 17.02 -11.31 -19.47
C ASP A 156 17.89 -12.40 -20.11
N VAL A 157 18.09 -13.54 -19.44
CA VAL A 157 18.90 -14.66 -19.94
C VAL A 157 18.27 -15.35 -21.17
N TYR A 158 16.97 -15.19 -21.37
CA TYR A 158 16.23 -15.75 -22.50
C TYR A 158 16.09 -14.79 -23.69
N GLY A 159 16.69 -13.60 -23.60
CA GLY A 159 16.52 -12.46 -24.52
C GLY A 159 17.34 -12.47 -25.78
#